data_AF-A0A9N8R4V7-F1
#
_entry.id   AF-A0A9N8R4V7-F1
#
_cell.length_a   1.000
_cell.length_b   1.000
_cell.length_c   1.000
_cell.angle_alpha   90.00
_cell.angle_beta   90.00
_cell.angle_gamma   90.00
#
_symmetry.space_group_name_H-M   'P 1'
#
loop_
_entity.id
_entity.type
_entity.pdbx_description
1 polymer ?
#
loop_
_entity_poly.entity_id
_entity_poly.type
_entity_poly.pdbx_seq_one_letter_code
_entity_poly.pdbx_strand_id
1 'polypeptide(L)'
;MSNTIRSYRGLEIYPLVYPHQPRSPDGARHYDAGFDAAVRICRRGTDDTLTSSRVFRVPSRTPFGAAGDARIASASYAERVIDGMVVGQSIAGL
;
A
#
# COMPACT_ATOMS: atom_id res chain seq x y z
N MET A 1 -10.24 -4.90 16.28
CA MET A 1 -9.69 -3.79 15.47
C MET A 1 -10.13 -4.03 14.04
N SER A 2 -11.18 -3.33 13.59
CA SER A 2 -11.74 -3.54 12.25
C SER A 2 -10.74 -3.07 11.21
N ASN A 3 -10.13 -4.01 10.49
CA ASN A 3 -9.29 -3.71 9.33
C ASN A 3 -10.24 -3.32 8.18
N THR A 4 -10.78 -2.10 8.22
CA THR A 4 -11.74 -1.60 7.23
C THR A 4 -11.07 -1.63 5.86
N ILE A 5 -11.43 -2.61 5.05
CA ILE A 5 -10.97 -2.71 3.67
C ILE A 5 -11.54 -1.51 2.93
N ARG A 6 -10.67 -0.73 2.29
CA ARG A 6 -11.09 0.45 1.53
C ARG A 6 -11.36 0.01 0.10
N SER A 7 -12.57 0.24 -0.38
CA SER A 7 -12.95 -0.05 -1.77
C SER A 7 -13.00 1.23 -2.59
N TYR A 8 -12.47 1.19 -3.81
CA TYR A 8 -12.48 2.31 -4.75
C TYR A 8 -12.69 1.79 -6.18
N ARG A 9 -13.72 2.31 -6.87
CA ARG A 9 -14.12 1.88 -8.23
C ARG A 9 -14.23 0.35 -8.41
N GLY A 10 -14.75 -0.34 -7.40
CA GLY A 10 -14.93 -1.81 -7.42
C GLY A 10 -13.64 -2.60 -7.17
N LEU A 11 -12.53 -1.94 -6.84
CA LEU A 11 -11.28 -2.57 -6.43
C LEU A 11 -11.07 -2.39 -4.93
N GLU A 12 -10.45 -3.39 -4.30
CA GLU A 12 -10.06 -3.31 -2.90
C GLU A 12 -8.63 -2.79 -2.77
N ILE A 13 -8.41 -1.94 -1.77
CA ILE A 13 -7.15 -1.29 -1.48
C ILE A 13 -6.66 -1.75 -0.12
N TYR A 14 -5.47 -2.35 -0.11
CA TYR A 14 -4.79 -2.82 1.10
C TYR A 14 -3.46 -2.08 1.28
N PRO A 15 -3.42 -1.07 2.17
CA PRO A 15 -2.16 -0.42 2.53
C PRO A 15 -1.19 -1.41 3.16
N LEU A 16 0.06 -1.41 2.69
CA LEU A 16 1.16 -2.21 3.22
C LEU A 16 2.20 -1.25 3.78
N VAL A 17 2.24 -1.08 5.11
CA VAL A 17 3.19 -0.20 5.79
C VAL A 17 4.22 -1.05 6.51
N TYR A 18 5.49 -0.77 6.30
CA TYR A 18 6.59 -1.53 6.89
C TYR A 18 7.74 -0.61 7.35
N PRO A 19 8.52 -1.01 8.36
CA PRO A 19 9.68 -0.23 8.80
C PRO A 19 10.67 -0.04 7.64
N HIS A 20 11.22 1.17 7.52
CA HIS A 20 12.20 1.47 6.49
C HIS A 20 13.48 0.65 6.66
N GLN A 21 13.94 0.49 7.90
CA GLN A 21 15.07 -0.36 8.24
C GLN A 21 14.59 -1.68 8.86
N PRO A 22 15.21 -2.82 8.48
CA PRO A 22 14.97 -4.08 9.16
C PRO A 22 15.39 -3.97 10.62
N ARG A 23 14.85 -4.84 11.48
CA ARG A 23 15.33 -4.95 12.85
C ARG A 23 16.80 -5.33 12.82
N SER A 24 17.58 -4.70 13.70
CA SER A 24 18.96 -5.12 13.92
C SER A 24 19.01 -6.56 14.45
N PRO A 25 20.15 -7.27 14.29
CA PRO A 25 20.32 -8.64 14.79
C PRO A 25 20.11 -8.79 16.31
N ASP A 26 20.28 -7.70 17.06
CA ASP A 26 20.02 -7.59 18.50
C ASP A 26 18.52 -7.37 18.85
N GLY A 27 17.65 -7.31 17.84
CA GLY A 27 16.22 -7.07 18.00
C GLY A 27 15.83 -5.60 18.18
N ALA A 28 16.78 -4.67 18.13
CA ALA A 28 16.49 -3.24 18.24
C ALA A 28 15.61 -2.76 17.08
N ARG A 29 14.61 -1.95 17.42
CA ARG A 29 13.72 -1.30 16.45
C ARG A 29 14.23 0.12 16.21
N HIS A 30 14.53 0.44 14.96
CA HIS A 30 14.91 1.78 14.52
C HIS A 30 13.67 2.64 14.31
N TYR A 31 13.02 3.05 15.40
CA TYR A 31 11.79 3.85 15.33
C TYR A 31 12.01 5.18 14.60
N ASP A 32 13.24 5.72 14.62
CA ASP A 32 13.61 6.96 13.95
C ASP A 32 13.89 6.78 12.45
N ALA A 33 14.05 5.54 11.97
CA ALA A 33 14.28 5.27 10.55
C ALA A 33 13.01 5.47 9.69
N GLY A 34 11.85 5.59 10.34
CA GLY A 34 10.56 5.80 9.67
C GLY A 34 10.02 4.55 8.99
N PHE A 35 9.05 4.78 8.10
CA PHE A 35 8.28 3.75 7.41
C PHE A 35 8.33 3.93 5.91
N ASP A 36 8.35 2.81 5.21
CA ASP A 36 8.04 2.77 3.79
C ASP A 36 6.63 2.24 3.59
N ALA A 37 6.09 2.49 2.39
CA ALA A 37 4.74 2.11 2.05
C ALA A 37 4.67 1.46 0.67
N ALA A 38 3.82 0.46 0.58
CA ALA A 38 3.28 -0.08 -0.65
C ALA A 38 1.76 -0.19 -0.53
N VAL A 39 1.11 -0.54 -1.62
CA VAL A 39 -0.34 -0.80 -1.63
C VAL A 39 -0.63 -1.97 -2.54
N ARG A 40 -1.43 -2.92 -2.05
CA ARG A 40 -1.94 -4.02 -2.85
C ARG A 40 -3.35 -3.66 -3.31
N ILE A 41 -3.55 -3.69 -4.61
CA ILE A 41 -4.85 -3.44 -5.25
C ILE A 41 -5.37 -4.79 -5.74
N CYS A 42 -6.61 -5.10 -5.39
CA CYS A 42 -7.21 -6.40 -5.67
C CYS A 42 -8.54 -6.22 -6.40
N ARG A 43 -8.81 -7.13 -7.32
CA ARG A 43 -10.14 -7.34 -7.89
C ARG A 43 -10.78 -8.52 -7.17
N ARG A 44 -11.98 -8.33 -6.61
CA ARG A 44 -12.79 -9.46 -6.11
C ARG A 44 -13.55 -10.11 -7.27
N GLY A 45 -13.60 -11.43 -7.22
CA GLY A 45 -14.47 -12.24 -8.07
C GLY A 45 -15.89 -12.22 -7.54
N THR A 46 -16.80 -12.84 -8.29
CA THR A 46 -18.22 -12.96 -7.94
C THR A 46 -18.48 -13.83 -6.69
N ASP A 47 -17.49 -14.58 -6.21
CA ASP A 47 -17.60 -15.50 -5.08
C ASP A 47 -16.68 -15.11 -3.91
N ASP A 48 -16.48 -13.81 -3.71
CA ASP A 48 -15.60 -13.23 -2.68
C ASP A 48 -14.13 -13.65 -2.71
N THR A 49 -13.75 -14.45 -3.71
CA THR A 49 -12.38 -14.88 -3.98
C THR A 49 -11.60 -13.75 -4.66
N LEU A 50 -10.35 -13.56 -4.22
CA LEU A 50 -9.44 -12.60 -4.83
C LEU A 50 -9.08 -13.11 -6.24
N THR A 51 -9.56 -12.44 -7.29
CA THR A 51 -9.37 -12.92 -8.68
C THR A 51 -8.00 -12.54 -9.23
N SER A 52 -7.51 -11.36 -8.86
CA SER A 52 -6.19 -10.88 -9.24
C SER A 52 -5.76 -9.77 -8.28
N SER A 53 -4.46 -9.64 -8.05
CA SER A 53 -3.92 -8.52 -7.28
C SER A 53 -2.53 -8.11 -7.73
N ARG A 54 -2.20 -6.83 -7.51
CA ARG A 54 -0.88 -6.28 -7.82
C ARG A 54 -0.45 -5.34 -6.69
N VAL A 55 0.83 -5.40 -6.36
CA VAL A 55 1.44 -4.53 -5.34
C VAL A 55 2.18 -3.40 -6.04
N PHE A 56 1.93 -2.18 -5.58
CA PHE A 56 2.58 -0.97 -6.07
C PHE A 56 3.33 -0.31 -4.92
N ARG A 57 4.63 -0.06 -5.09
CA ARG A 57 5.41 0.71 -4.12
C ARG A 57 4.99 2.17 -4.17
N VAL A 58 4.76 2.78 -3.02
CA VAL A 58 4.47 4.21 -2.92
C VAL A 58 5.79 4.97 -3.04
N PRO A 59 5.96 5.86 -4.03
CA PRO A 59 7.19 6.63 -4.15
C PRO A 59 7.25 7.67 -3.03
N SER A 60 8.33 7.65 -2.25
CA SER A 60 8.69 8.69 -1.30
C SER A 60 10.19 9.00 -1.42
N ARG A 61 10.57 10.28 -1.27
CA ARG A 61 11.99 10.69 -1.27
C ARG A 61 12.68 10.37 0.05
N THR A 62 11.92 10.41 1.12
CA THR A 62 12.33 10.05 2.48
C THR A 62 11.29 9.12 3.09
N PRO A 63 11.66 8.29 4.06
CA PRO A 63 10.70 7.50 4.82
C PRO A 63 9.64 8.38 5.47
N PHE A 64 8.44 7.83 5.64
CA PHE A 64 7.37 8.48 6.39
C PHE A 64 7.71 8.45 7.89
N GLY A 65 7.53 9.58 8.57
CA GLY A 65 7.80 9.67 10.02
C GLY A 65 6.85 8.80 10.86
N ALA A 66 5.62 8.59 10.38
CA ALA A 66 4.62 7.77 11.07
C ALA A 66 3.96 6.74 10.14
N ALA A 67 3.61 5.58 10.71
CA ALA A 67 2.87 4.54 10.01
C ALA A 67 1.47 4.99 9.54
N GLY A 68 0.87 5.96 10.25
CA GLY A 68 -0.41 6.57 9.85
C GLY A 68 -0.28 7.33 8.53
N ASP A 69 0.75 8.16 8.40
CA ASP A 69 1.03 8.93 7.19
C ASP A 69 1.31 8.01 6.00
N ALA A 70 2.13 6.97 6.21
CA ALA A 70 2.39 5.95 5.21
C ALA A 70 1.11 5.26 4.75
N ARG A 71 0.19 4.93 5.68
CA ARG A 71 -1.11 4.31 5.35
C ARG A 71 -1.99 5.23 4.51
N ILE A 72 -2.07 6.51 4.86
CA ILE A 72 -2.84 7.51 4.10
C ILE A 72 -2.22 7.67 2.71
N ALA A 73 -0.90 7.82 2.62
CA ALA A 73 -0.18 7.93 1.36
C ALA A 73 -0.40 6.71 0.45
N SER A 74 -0.39 5.49 1.01
CA SER A 74 -0.73 4.26 0.28
C SER A 74 -2.15 4.30 -0.29
N ALA A 75 -3.14 4.74 0.50
CA ALA A 75 -4.52 4.82 0.04
C ALA A 75 -4.69 5.83 -1.09
N SER A 76 -4.14 7.04 -0.94
CA SER A 76 -4.18 8.08 -1.98
C SER A 76 -3.36 7.72 -3.22
N TYR A 77 -2.27 6.97 -3.07
CA TYR A 77 -1.49 6.48 -4.21
C TYR A 77 -2.25 5.43 -5.01
N ALA A 78 -2.94 4.50 -4.34
CA ALA A 78 -3.76 3.51 -5.02
C ALA A 78 -4.86 4.14 -5.87
N GLU A 79 -5.57 5.15 -5.36
CA GLU A 79 -6.59 5.87 -6.15
C GLU A 79 -5.99 6.48 -7.41
N ARG A 80 -4.85 7.15 -7.31
CA ARG A 80 -4.15 7.72 -8.47
C ARG A 80 -3.71 6.65 -9.48
N VAL A 81 -3.27 5.48 -9.02
CA VAL A 81 -2.93 4.36 -9.92
C VAL A 81 -4.18 3.82 -10.61
N ILE A 82 -5.30 3.69 -9.88
CA ILE A 82 -6.58 3.23 -10.43
C ILE A 82 -7.15 4.22 -11.45
N ASP A 83 -7.03 5.52 -11.18
CA ASP A 83 -7.44 6.59 -12.08
C ASP A 83 -6.48 6.80 -13.27
N GLY A 84 -5.39 6.02 -13.37
CA GLY A 84 -4.41 6.13 -14.46
C GLY A 84 -3.53 7.39 -14.39
N MET A 85 -3.44 8.03 -13.23
CA MET A 85 -2.72 9.29 -13.01
C MET A 85 -1.23 9.10 -12.69
N VAL A 86 -0.75 7.85 -12.55
CA VAL A 86 0.65 7.55 -12.24
C VAL A 86 1.34 6.98 -13.47
N VAL A 87 2.25 7.77 -14.04
CA VAL A 87 3.03 7.39 -15.22
C VAL A 87 3.80 6.09 -14.96
N GLY A 88 3.71 5.14 -15.90
CA GLY A 88 4.39 3.85 -15.82
C GLY A 88 3.75 2.83 -14.87
N GLN A 89 2.66 3.18 -14.19
CA GLN A 89 1.86 2.24 -13.39
C GLN A 89 0.50 2.06 -14.03
N SER A 90 0.01 0.82 -14.02
CA SER A 90 -1.32 0.50 -14.55
C SER A 90 -1.93 -0.65 -13.78
N ILE A 91 -3.26 -0.62 -13.68
CA ILE A 91 -4.09 -1.73 -13.21
C ILE A 91 -4.52 -2.68 -14.35
N ALA A 92 -4.08 -2.44 -15.60
CA ALA A 92 -4.39 -3.34 -16.70
C ALA A 92 -3.87 -4.76 -16.41
N GLY A 93 -4.72 -5.75 -16.68
CA GLY A 93 -4.48 -7.16 -16.34
C GLY A 93 -4.80 -7.55 -14.90
N LEU A 94 -5.45 -6.66 -14.12
CA LEU A 94 -6.17 -7.03 -12.90
C LEU A 94 -7.58 -7.58 -13.19
#